data_AF-A0A944R8Y0-F1
#
_entry.id   AF-A0A944R8Y0-F1
#
_cell.length_a   1.000
_cell.length_b   1.000
_cell.length_c   1.000
_cell.angle_alpha   90.00
_cell.angle_beta   90.00
_cell.angle_gamma   90.00
#
_symmetry.space_group_name_H-M   'P 1'
#
loop_
_entity.id
_entity.type
_entity.pdbx_description
1 polymer ?
#
loop_
_entity_poly.entity_id
_entity_poly.type
_entity_poly.pdbx_seq_one_letter_code
_entity_poly.pdbx_strand_id
1 'polypeptide(L)'
;FYNMLGKFAAIIGPALMAVVGLTMRNVLMPESPTAEQLIEVGQDASRWSIASIIVLFVIGGTLLFFVDEEKGRAEADYLSKN
;
A
#
# COMPACT_ATOMS: atom_id res chain seq x y z
N PHE A 1 13.54 1.06 -12.76
CA PHE A 1 12.53 0.30 -12.00
C PHE A 1 13.04 -0.27 -10.68
N TYR A 2 14.16 -1.02 -10.63
CA TYR A 2 14.65 -1.66 -9.39
C TYR A 2 14.82 -0.71 -8.19
N ASN A 3 15.34 0.50 -8.42
CA ASN A 3 15.54 1.50 -7.37
C ASN A 3 14.23 2.15 -6.88
N MET A 4 13.20 2.22 -7.72
CA MET A 4 11.90 2.81 -7.38
C MET A 4 11.03 1.81 -6.62
N LEU A 5 11.05 0.53 -7.02
CA LEU A 5 10.27 -0.53 -6.36
C LEU A 5 10.69 -0.68 -4.89
N GLY A 6 12.00 -0.72 -4.63
CA GLY A 6 12.53 -0.78 -3.26
C GLY A 6 12.23 0.46 -2.43
N LYS A 7 12.39 1.67 -3.00
CA LYS A 7 12.07 2.93 -2.31
C LYS A 7 10.57 3.08 -2.02
N PHE A 8 9.73 2.64 -2.93
CA PHE A 8 8.28 2.62 -2.74
C PHE A 8 7.88 1.69 -1.59
N ALA A 9 8.41 0.46 -1.59
CA ALA A 9 8.15 -0.51 -0.53
C ALA A 9 8.70 -0.06 0.83
N ALA A 10 9.84 0.64 0.86
CA ALA A 10 10.44 1.13 2.10
C ALA A 10 9.80 2.40 2.66
N ILE A 11 9.10 3.19 1.82
CA ILE A 11 8.57 4.49 2.21
C ILE A 11 7.04 4.51 2.15
N ILE A 12 6.46 4.28 0.97
CA ILE A 12 5.01 4.45 0.74
C ILE A 12 4.20 3.38 1.47
N GLY A 13 4.64 2.12 1.43
CA GLY A 13 3.98 1.03 2.15
C GLY A 13 3.89 1.30 3.66
N PRO A 14 5.03 1.48 4.36
CA PRO A 14 5.05 1.81 5.78
C PRO A 14 4.31 3.10 6.12
N ALA A 15 4.41 4.15 5.30
CA ALA A 15 3.68 5.39 5.52
C ALA A 15 2.16 5.19 5.45
N LEU A 16 1.66 4.47 4.44
CA LEU A 16 0.23 4.15 4.31
C LEU A 16 -0.26 3.34 5.51
N MET A 17 0.47 2.28 5.87
CA MET A 17 0.12 1.43 7.01
C MET A 17 0.07 2.22 8.32
N ALA A 18 1.06 3.11 8.55
CA ALA A 18 1.10 3.96 9.73
C ALA A 18 -0.08 4.93 9.79
N VAL A 19 -0.39 5.61 8.66
CA VAL A 19 -1.54 6.51 8.58
C VAL A 19 -2.84 5.77 8.88
N VAL A 20 -3.10 4.65 8.19
CA VAL A 20 -4.35 3.89 8.39
C VAL A 20 -4.45 3.34 9.81
N GLY A 21 -3.38 2.75 10.35
CA GLY A 21 -3.37 2.19 11.69
C GLY A 21 -3.62 3.24 12.77
N LEU A 22 -2.98 4.41 12.67
CA LEU A 22 -3.18 5.51 13.61
C LEU A 22 -4.56 6.15 13.48
N THR A 23 -5.06 6.33 12.26
CA THR A 23 -6.41 6.86 12.02
C THR A 23 -7.47 5.91 12.56
N MET A 24 -7.35 4.59 12.31
CA MET A 24 -8.32 3.62 12.83
C MET A 24 -8.26 3.52 14.35
N ARG A 25 -7.07 3.53 14.94
CA ARG A 25 -6.92 3.60 16.40
C ARG A 25 -7.58 4.86 16.96
N ASN A 26 -7.43 6.02 16.30
CA ASN A 26 -8.02 7.27 16.74
C ASN A 26 -9.55 7.27 16.61
N VAL A 27 -10.09 6.76 15.50
CA VAL A 27 -11.54 6.72 15.22
C VAL A 27 -12.28 5.72 16.11
N LEU A 28 -11.66 4.58 16.40
CA LEU A 28 -12.29 3.49 17.17
C LEU A 28 -12.15 3.66 18.68
N MET A 29 -11.24 4.53 19.16
CA MET A 29 -10.97 4.67 20.59
C MET A 29 -12.03 5.52 21.29
N PRO A 30 -12.66 5.01 22.37
CA PRO A 30 -13.60 5.81 23.17
C PRO A 30 -12.87 6.86 24.01
N GLU A 31 -13.58 7.91 24.45
CA GLU A 31 -12.99 9.05 25.19
C GLU A 31 -12.29 8.64 26.50
N SER A 32 -12.83 7.64 27.19
CA SER A 32 -12.30 7.12 28.46
C SER A 32 -12.14 5.60 28.39
N PRO A 33 -11.05 5.09 27.80
CA PRO A 33 -10.88 3.67 27.50
C PRO A 33 -10.48 2.86 28.74
N THR A 34 -11.01 1.64 28.83
CA THR A 34 -10.52 0.61 29.78
C THR A 34 -9.29 -0.11 29.22
N ALA A 35 -8.54 -0.82 30.07
CA ALA A 35 -7.36 -1.57 29.64
C ALA A 35 -7.69 -2.66 28.59
N GLU A 36 -8.86 -3.29 28.71
CA GLU A 36 -9.33 -4.30 27.76
C GLU A 36 -9.62 -3.67 26.39
N GLN A 37 -10.30 -2.52 26.36
CA GLN A 37 -10.62 -1.80 25.13
C GLN A 37 -9.37 -1.30 24.40
N LEU A 38 -8.30 -0.96 25.12
CA LEU A 38 -7.02 -0.58 24.50
C LEU A 38 -6.41 -1.72 23.68
N ILE A 39 -6.52 -2.96 24.17
CA ILE A 39 -5.99 -4.15 23.48
C ILE A 39 -6.86 -4.47 22.27
N GLU A 40 -8.17 -4.47 22.44
CA GLU A 40 -9.14 -4.78 21.37
C GLU A 40 -9.04 -3.77 20.21
N VAL A 41 -9.13 -2.47 20.49
CA VAL A 41 -8.97 -1.41 19.48
C VAL A 41 -7.60 -1.48 18.82
N GLY A 42 -6.55 -1.79 19.58
CA GLY A 42 -5.20 -1.97 19.04
C GLY A 42 -5.08 -3.11 18.03
N GLN A 43 -5.74 -4.25 18.30
CA GLN A 43 -5.78 -5.38 17.39
C GLN A 43 -6.56 -5.06 16.12
N ASP A 44 -7.74 -4.44 16.24
CA ASP A 44 -8.56 -4.07 15.09
C ASP A 44 -7.90 -3.00 14.22
N ALA A 45 -7.31 -1.97 14.82
CA ALA A 45 -6.55 -0.96 14.10
C ALA A 45 -5.36 -1.58 13.33
N SER A 46 -4.68 -2.58 13.91
CA SER A 46 -3.59 -3.30 13.24
C SER A 46 -4.07 -4.11 12.04
N ARG A 47 -5.25 -4.74 12.14
CA ARG A 47 -5.87 -5.49 11.04
C ARG A 47 -6.25 -4.56 9.88
N TRP A 48 -6.82 -3.39 10.18
CA TRP A 48 -7.10 -2.36 9.17
C TRP A 48 -5.82 -1.77 8.56
N SER A 49 -4.77 -1.59 9.36
CA SER A 49 -3.46 -1.12 8.89
C SER A 49 -2.88 -2.05 7.83
N ILE A 50 -2.85 -3.37 8.07
CA ILE A 50 -2.31 -4.32 7.07
C ILE A 50 -3.27 -4.51 5.88
N ALA A 51 -4.59 -4.47 6.10
CA ALA A 51 -5.56 -4.54 5.02
C ALA A 51 -5.45 -3.36 4.02
N SER A 52 -4.94 -2.20 4.46
CA SER A 52 -4.73 -1.04 3.60
C SER A 52 -3.84 -1.30 2.38
N ILE A 53 -2.95 -2.30 2.45
CA ILE A 53 -2.06 -2.67 1.35
C ILE A 53 -2.86 -3.11 0.12
N ILE A 54 -4.09 -3.60 0.28
CA ILE A 54 -5.01 -3.95 -0.82
C ILE A 54 -5.21 -2.76 -1.77
N VAL A 55 -5.26 -1.53 -1.23
CA VAL A 55 -5.38 -0.30 -2.04
C VAL A 55 -4.21 -0.18 -3.01
N LEU A 56 -2.99 -0.47 -2.57
CA LEU A 56 -1.79 -0.43 -3.42
C LEU A 56 -1.85 -1.49 -4.52
N PHE A 57 -2.32 -2.69 -4.20
CA PHE A 57 -2.51 -3.76 -5.19
C PHE A 57 -3.57 -3.41 -6.23
N VAL A 58 -4.70 -2.84 -5.82
CA VAL A 58 -5.76 -2.42 -6.74
C VAL A 58 -5.26 -1.31 -7.67
N ILE A 59 -4.59 -0.30 -7.12
CA ILE A 59 -4.00 0.79 -7.92
C ILE A 59 -2.95 0.22 -8.89
N GLY A 60 -2.00 -0.57 -8.39
CA GLY A 60 -0.96 -1.18 -9.21
C GLY A 60 -1.52 -2.08 -10.31
N GLY A 61 -2.46 -2.95 -9.98
CA GLY A 61 -3.13 -3.82 -10.94
C GLY A 61 -3.92 -3.05 -11.99
N THR A 62 -4.61 -1.97 -11.59
CA THR A 62 -5.32 -1.09 -12.54
C THR A 62 -4.36 -0.40 -13.49
N LEU A 63 -3.24 0.13 -12.99
CA LEU A 63 -2.21 0.73 -13.84
C LEU A 63 -1.62 -0.28 -14.82
N LEU A 64 -1.35 -1.51 -14.38
CA LEU A 64 -0.86 -2.59 -15.23
C LEU A 64 -1.87 -3.00 -16.30
N PHE A 65 -3.16 -2.99 -15.97
CA PHE A 65 -4.22 -3.32 -16.93
C PHE A 65 -4.28 -2.34 -18.13
N PHE A 66 -3.79 -1.11 -17.96
CA PHE A 66 -3.75 -0.11 -19.03
C PHE A 66 -2.45 -0.10 -19.84
N VAL A 67 -1.52 -1.03 -19.59
CA VAL A 67 -0.25 -1.10 -20.33
C VAL A 67 -0.43 -1.79 -21.68
N ASP A 68 0.11 -1.15 -22.74
CA ASP A 68 0.21 -1.75 -24.08
C ASP A 68 1.54 -2.51 -24.21
N GLU A 69 1.46 -3.83 -24.06
CA GLU A 69 2.64 -4.71 -24.11
C GLU A 69 3.25 -4.83 -25.51
N GLU A 70 2.43 -4.76 -26.57
CA GLU A 70 2.90 -4.91 -27.95
C GLU A 70 3.75 -3.71 -28.36
N LYS A 71 3.26 -2.49 -28.06
CA LYS A 71 4.02 -1.27 -28.30
C LYS A 71 5.32 -1.25 -27.50
N GLY A 72 5.26 -1.65 -26.22
CA GLY A 72 6.45 -1.73 -25.36
C GLY A 72 7.50 -2.70 -25.90
N ARG A 73 7.09 -3.85 -26.43
CA ARG A 73 7.99 -4.85 -27.03
C ARG A 73 8.62 -4.34 -28.32
N ALA A 74 7.84 -3.73 -29.20
CA ALA A 74 8.34 -3.18 -30.46
C ALA A 74 9.40 -2.08 -30.22
N GLU A 75 9.17 -1.23 -29.22
CA GLU A 75 10.12 -0.17 -28.83
C GLU A 75 11.40 -0.75 -28.22
N ALA A 76 11.29 -1.78 -27.37
CA ALA A 76 12.45 -2.48 -26.81
C ALA A 76 13.32 -3.16 -27.89
N ASP A 77 12.69 -3.82 -28.87
CA ASP A 77 13.40 -4.47 -29.97
C ASP A 77 14.11 -3.46 -30.86
N TYR A 78 13.50 -2.30 -31.14
CA TYR A 78 14.14 -1.22 -31.89
C TYR A 78 15.38 -0.67 -31.17
N LEU A 79 15.28 -0.43 -29.87
CA LEU A 79 16.39 0.06 -29.04
C LEU A 79 17.52 -0.97 -28.92
N SER A 80 17.24 -2.27 -29.00
CA SER A 80 18.27 -3.32 -28.91
C SER A 80 19.11 -3.49 -30.18
N LYS A 81 18.61 -2.99 -31.31
CA LYS A 81 19.25 -3.12 -32.63
C LYS A 81 20.13 -1.93 -33.00
N ASN A 82 20.05 -0.84 -32.25
CA ASN A 82 20.89 0.36 -32.35
C ASN A 82 21.94 0.37 -31.24
#